data_AF-A0A081QG17-F1
#
_entry.id   AF-A0A081QG17-F1
#
_cell.length_a   1.000
_cell.length_b   1.000
_cell.length_c   1.000
_cell.angle_alpha   90.00
_cell.angle_beta   90.00
_cell.angle_gamma   90.00
#
_symmetry.space_group_name_H-M   'P 1'
#
loop_
_entity.id
_entity.type
_entity.pdbx_description
1 polymer ?
#
loop_
_entity_poly.entity_id
_entity_poly.type
_entity_poly.pdbx_seq_one_letter_code
_entity_poly.pdbx_strand_id
1 'polypeptide(L)'
;MQKWMGFFLSEHASALSDDTNKVTYMSDLSLEKKLLLLSQVYAGQLRTRIQVIEKNKRVSYTGTIPSLTKDFILIKTTTGHINLKLKDIISIELVEEVLYESA
;
A
#
# COMPACT_ATOMS: atom_id res chain seq x y z
N MET A 1 -15.62 -15.86 14.37
CA MET A 1 -15.20 -15.97 12.96
C MET A 1 -16.16 -15.14 12.10
N GLN A 2 -15.81 -13.90 11.79
CA GLN A 2 -16.58 -13.07 10.86
C GLN A 2 -15.81 -13.00 9.55
N LYS A 3 -16.47 -13.44 8.48
CA LYS A 3 -15.98 -13.43 7.10
C LYS A 3 -16.06 -11.98 6.61
N TRP A 4 -14.93 -11.39 6.22
CA TRP A 4 -14.90 -10.03 5.68
C TRP A 4 -15.21 -10.11 4.18
N MET A 5 -16.50 -10.01 3.86
CA MET A 5 -16.99 -9.72 2.51
C MET A 5 -16.77 -8.23 2.22
N GLY A 6 -15.55 -7.87 1.82
CA GLY A 6 -15.23 -6.59 1.19
C GLY A 6 -15.31 -6.73 -0.33
N PHE A 7 -16.51 -6.97 -0.85
CA PHE A 7 -16.78 -7.03 -2.29
C PHE A 7 -16.80 -5.61 -2.85
N PHE A 8 -15.83 -5.26 -3.70
CA PHE A 8 -15.92 -4.09 -4.57
C PHE A 8 -16.36 -4.55 -5.96
N LEU A 9 -17.58 -4.15 -6.34
CA LEU A 9 -18.09 -4.22 -7.71
C LEU A 9 -17.31 -3.24 -8.58
N SER A 10 -16.36 -3.77 -9.35
CA SER A 10 -16.09 -3.24 -10.69
C SER A 10 -16.02 -4.43 -11.62
N GLU A 11 -17.19 -4.89 -12.07
CA GLU A 11 -17.30 -5.71 -13.27
C GLU A 11 -16.95 -4.82 -14.47
N HIS A 12 -15.77 -5.03 -15.05
CA HIS A 12 -15.62 -5.16 -16.50
C HIS A 12 -14.40 -6.05 -16.80
N ALA A 13 -14.72 -7.12 -17.52
CA ALA A 13 -13.88 -8.26 -17.84
C ALA A 13 -12.74 -7.90 -18.80
N SER A 14 -11.56 -8.49 -18.57
CA SER A 14 -10.84 -9.12 -19.66
C SER A 14 -10.01 -10.28 -19.14
N ALA A 15 -10.05 -11.36 -19.90
CA ALA A 15 -9.65 -12.70 -19.52
C ALA A 15 -8.16 -12.96 -19.75
N LEU A 16 -7.73 -14.04 -19.10
CA LEU A 16 -6.78 -15.03 -19.59
C LEU A 16 -5.31 -14.88 -19.14
N SER A 17 -4.85 -16.02 -18.62
CA SER A 17 -3.47 -16.53 -18.56
C SER A 17 -2.51 -15.94 -17.53
N ASP A 18 -2.37 -16.74 -16.46
CA ASP A 18 -1.10 -17.38 -16.08
C ASP A 18 0.03 -16.49 -15.55
N ASP A 19 0.46 -16.81 -14.33
CA ASP A 19 1.81 -16.59 -13.84
C ASP A 19 2.37 -15.16 -13.89
N THR A 20 1.81 -14.25 -13.10
CA THR A 20 2.65 -13.34 -12.31
C THR A 20 1.87 -12.78 -11.12
N ASN A 21 2.01 -13.39 -9.94
CA ASN A 21 1.58 -12.80 -8.65
C ASN A 21 2.49 -11.63 -8.24
N LYS A 22 2.66 -10.70 -9.16
CA LYS A 22 3.36 -9.44 -8.98
C LYS A 22 2.47 -8.44 -9.67
N VAL A 23 1.37 -8.10 -9.00
CA VAL A 23 0.54 -6.94 -9.35
C VAL A 23 1.45 -5.72 -9.20
N THR A 24 2.25 -5.52 -10.23
CA THR A 24 3.15 -4.41 -10.37
C THR A 24 2.22 -3.28 -10.76
N TYR A 25 1.59 -2.65 -9.77
CA TYR A 25 0.90 -1.37 -9.93
C TYR A 25 1.95 -0.32 -10.30
N MET A 26 2.41 -0.34 -11.55
CA MET A 26 3.14 0.76 -12.15
C MET A 26 2.09 1.79 -12.55
N SER A 27 2.02 2.85 -11.73
CA SER A 27 1.79 4.22 -12.21
C SER A 27 0.47 4.49 -12.92
N ASP A 28 -0.68 4.35 -12.22
CA ASP A 28 -1.90 5.12 -12.53
C ASP A 28 -2.91 5.08 -11.37
N LEU A 29 -2.41 5.22 -10.13
CA LEU A 29 -3.32 5.48 -9.02
C LEU A 29 -3.83 6.92 -9.15
N SER A 30 -5.08 7.06 -9.60
CA SER A 30 -5.79 8.32 -9.43
C SER A 30 -5.67 8.80 -7.99
N LEU A 31 -5.66 10.11 -7.78
CA LEU A 31 -5.54 10.69 -6.45
C LEU A 31 -6.57 10.08 -5.48
N GLU A 32 -7.79 9.84 -5.96
CA GLU A 32 -8.87 9.20 -5.22
C GLU A 32 -8.53 7.78 -4.79
N LYS A 33 -8.01 6.93 -5.70
CA LYS A 33 -7.56 5.58 -5.34
C LYS A 33 -6.44 5.62 -4.31
N LYS A 34 -5.52 6.59 -4.43
CA LYS A 34 -4.37 6.70 -3.51
C LYS A 34 -4.86 7.06 -2.11
N LEU A 35 -5.76 8.04 -2.01
CA LEU A 35 -6.37 8.44 -0.76
C LEU A 35 -7.22 7.32 -0.15
N LEU A 36 -7.97 6.57 -0.95
CA LEU A 36 -8.73 5.42 -0.49
C LEU A 36 -7.82 4.36 0.13
N LEU A 37 -6.78 3.93 -0.59
CA LEU A 37 -5.83 2.94 -0.07
C LEU A 37 -5.12 3.45 1.19
N LEU A 38 -4.64 4.70 1.19
CA LEU A 38 -4.02 5.33 2.37
C LEU A 38 -4.97 5.35 3.57
N SER A 39 -6.24 5.67 3.35
CA SER A 39 -7.26 5.68 4.41
C SER A 39 -7.50 4.29 4.98
N GLN A 40 -7.54 3.26 4.13
CA GLN A 40 -7.72 1.87 4.56
C GLN A 40 -6.52 1.38 5.38
N VAL A 41 -5.29 1.57 4.88
CA VAL A 41 -4.09 1.12 5.61
C VAL A 41 -3.85 1.92 6.88
N TYR A 42 -4.21 3.21 6.90
CA TYR A 42 -4.18 4.05 8.09
C TYR A 42 -5.21 3.59 9.13
N ALA A 43 -6.47 3.41 8.74
CA ALA A 43 -7.52 2.99 9.68
C ALA A 43 -7.25 1.60 10.27
N GLY A 44 -6.78 0.66 9.43
CA GLY A 44 -6.45 -0.70 9.86
C GLY A 44 -5.06 -0.87 10.48
N GLN A 45 -4.24 0.20 10.51
CA GLN A 45 -2.83 0.14 10.90
C GLN A 45 -2.08 -1.02 10.22
N LEU A 46 -2.36 -1.24 8.93
CA LEU A 46 -1.87 -2.40 8.18
C LEU A 46 -0.40 -2.22 7.79
N ARG A 47 0.39 -3.29 7.93
CA ARG A 47 1.78 -3.30 7.47
C ARG A 47 1.79 -3.21 5.95
N THR A 48 2.40 -2.13 5.46
CA THR A 48 2.30 -1.70 4.06
C THR A 48 3.67 -1.33 3.54
N ARG A 49 3.96 -1.67 2.29
CA ARG A 49 5.09 -1.20 1.51
C ARG A 49 4.64 -0.02 0.64
N ILE A 50 5.27 1.12 0.86
CA ILE A 50 5.05 2.36 0.09
C ILE A 50 6.27 2.57 -0.80
N GLN A 51 6.05 2.75 -2.10
CA GLN A 51 7.13 3.12 -3.02
C GLN A 51 6.99 4.59 -3.42
N VAL A 52 8.11 5.32 -3.37
CA VAL A 52 8.18 6.75 -3.68
C VAL A 52 9.30 7.06 -4.68
N ILE A 53 9.19 8.19 -5.39
CA ILE A 53 10.32 8.79 -6.10
C ILE A 53 11.02 9.81 -5.18
N GLU A 54 12.28 9.55 -4.88
CA GLU A 54 13.14 10.48 -4.15
C GLU A 54 14.43 10.74 -4.93
N LYS A 55 14.75 12.02 -5.18
CA LYS A 55 15.95 12.41 -5.95
C LYS A 55 16.11 11.62 -7.26
N ASN A 56 15.01 11.45 -8.00
CA ASN A 56 14.91 10.66 -9.24
C ASN A 56 15.23 9.17 -9.10
N LYS A 57 15.14 8.61 -7.89
CA LYS A 57 15.30 7.17 -7.63
C LYS A 57 14.05 6.62 -6.97
N ARG A 58 13.68 5.39 -7.33
CA ARG A 58 12.58 4.67 -6.69
C ARG A 58 13.07 4.08 -5.37
N VAL A 59 12.45 4.46 -4.27
CA VAL A 59 12.74 3.97 -2.92
C VAL A 59 11.50 3.32 -2.35
N SER A 60 11.67 2.29 -1.52
CA SER A 60 10.57 1.56 -0.88
C SER A 60 10.71 1.59 0.64
N TYR A 61 9.60 1.84 1.33
CA TYR A 61 9.50 1.86 2.78
C TYR A 61 8.42 0.90 3.24
N THR A 62 8.76 0.02 4.19
CA THR A 62 7.80 -0.94 4.76
C THR A 62 7.55 -0.62 6.22
N GLY A 63 6.28 -0.49 6.60
CA GLY A 63 5.89 -0.09 7.95
C GLY A 63 4.38 0.10 8.11
N THR A 64 3.98 0.69 9.23
CA THR A 64 2.60 1.15 9.44
C THR A 64 2.51 2.66 9.32
N ILE A 65 1.32 3.19 9.07
CA ILE A 65 1.11 4.64 8.91
C ILE A 65 0.41 5.15 10.19
N PRO A 66 1.16 5.66 11.19
CA PRO A 66 0.56 6.24 12.39
C PRO A 66 -0.08 7.61 12.16
N SER A 67 0.22 8.32 11.06
CA SER A 67 -0.35 9.63 10.76
C SER A 67 -0.51 9.85 9.26
N LEU A 68 -1.68 10.35 8.87
CA LEU A 68 -2.07 10.70 7.51
C LEU A 68 -2.63 12.13 7.50
N THR A 69 -2.08 12.98 6.64
CA THR A 69 -2.54 14.36 6.43
C THR A 69 -2.91 14.58 4.96
N LYS A 70 -3.29 15.81 4.60
CA LYS A 70 -3.61 16.19 3.21
C LYS A 70 -2.41 16.09 2.26
N ASP A 71 -1.20 16.29 2.77
CA ASP A 71 0.00 16.45 1.94
C ASP A 71 1.07 15.38 2.19
N PHE A 72 1.09 14.79 3.39
CA PHE A 72 2.10 13.83 3.82
C PHE A 72 1.53 12.68 4.66
N ILE A 73 2.25 11.56 4.63
CA ILE A 73 2.11 10.45 5.57
C ILE A 73 3.37 10.32 6.44
N LEU A 74 3.19 9.92 7.69
CA LEU A 74 4.27 9.41 8.53
C LEU A 74 4.23 7.89 8.46
N ILE A 75 5.32 7.26 8.03
CA ILE A 75 5.47 5.80 8.09
C ILE A 75 6.41 5.44 9.24
N LYS A 76 5.99 4.50 10.09
CA LYS A 76 6.80 3.90 11.14
C LYS A 76 7.43 2.61 10.61
N THR A 77 8.72 2.65 10.35
CA THR A 77 9.54 1.50 9.95
C THR A 77 10.22 0.88 11.19
N THR A 78 10.99 -0.19 10.98
CA THR A 78 11.85 -0.76 12.03
C THR A 78 13.01 0.15 12.44
N THR A 79 13.40 1.07 11.56
CA THR A 79 14.56 1.96 11.75
C THR A 79 14.17 3.35 12.23
N GLY A 80 12.89 3.69 12.26
CA GLY A 80 12.40 4.98 12.74
C GLY A 80 11.12 5.43 12.06
N HIS A 81 10.87 6.73 12.08
CA HIS A 81 9.74 7.35 11.41
C HIS A 81 10.21 8.15 10.21
N ILE A 82 9.50 8.05 9.10
CA ILE A 82 9.85 8.69 7.83
C ILE A 82 8.63 9.46 7.33
N ASN A 83 8.82 10.72 6.96
CA ASN A 83 7.75 11.56 6.43
C ASN A 83 7.78 11.54 4.89
N LEU A 84 6.70 11.08 4.26
CA LEU A 84 6.59 10.91 2.80
C LEU A 84 5.50 11.82 2.25
N LYS A 85 5.75 12.52 1.14
CA LYS A 85 4.74 13.35 0.48
C LYS A 85 3.83 12.49 -0.39
N LEU A 86 2.53 12.75 -0.35
CA LEU A 86 1.54 11.99 -1.14
C LEU A 86 1.80 12.04 -2.64
N LYS A 87 2.29 13.18 -3.14
CA LYS A 87 2.64 13.38 -4.56
C LYS A 87 3.78 12.48 -5.03
N ASP A 88 4.68 12.11 -4.12
CA ASP A 88 5.87 11.32 -4.46
C ASP A 88 5.56 9.80 -4.39
N ILE A 89 4.42 9.41 -3.82
CA ILE A 89 3.95 8.01 -3.74
C ILE A 89 3.55 7.50 -5.13
N ILE A 90 4.10 6.35 -5.48
CA ILE A 90 3.86 5.66 -6.76
C ILE A 90 2.97 4.43 -6.55
N SER A 91 3.18 3.70 -5.45
CA SER A 91 2.43 2.49 -5.14
C SER A 91 2.31 2.26 -3.63
N ILE A 92 1.27 1.51 -3.28
CA ILE A 92 0.89 1.14 -1.92
C ILE A 92 0.54 -0.35 -1.99
N GLU A 93 1.28 -1.18 -1.28
CA GLU A 93 1.13 -2.65 -1.32
C GLU A 93 1.04 -3.19 0.11
N LEU A 94 0.01 -3.98 0.42
CA LEU A 94 -0.05 -4.69 1.69
C LEU A 94 1.08 -5.72 1.76
N VAL A 95 1.68 -5.85 2.94
CA VAL A 95 2.71 -6.87 3.20
C VAL A 95 2.14 -7.81 4.24
N GLU A 96 1.88 -9.05 3.83
CA GLU A 96 1.49 -10.11 4.76
C GLU A 96 2.61 -10.33 5.77
N GLU A 97 2.22 -10.36 7.05
CA GLU A 97 3.11 -10.81 8.10
C GLU A 97 3.15 -12.34 7.99
N VAL A 98 4.20 -12.87 7.38
CA VAL A 98 4.46 -14.31 7.40
C VAL A 98 4.77 -14.66 8.85
N LEU A 99 3.73 -15.02 9.60
CA LEU A 99 3.85 -15.65 10.90
C LEU A 99 4.57 -16.98 10.65
N TYR A 100 5.89 -16.99 10.85
CA TYR A 100 6.61 -18.25 11.05
C TYR A 100 6.10 -18.82 12.37
N GLU A 101 5.05 -19.65 12.29
CA GLU A 101 4.76 -20.62 13.34
C GLU A 101 6.02 -21.47 13.48
N SER A 102 6.82 -21.17 14.50
CA SER A 102 7.94 -22.03 14.88
C SER A 102 7.32 -23.27 15.50
N ALA A 103 7.23 -24.33 14.70
CA ALA A 103 6.79 -25.67 15.13
C ALA A 103 7.80 -26.33 16.07
#